data_AF-A0A0A2HTB0-F1
#
_entry.id   AF-A0A0A2HTB0-F1
#
_cell.length_a   1.000
_cell.length_b   1.000
_cell.length_c   1.000
_cell.angle_alpha   90.00
_cell.angle_beta   90.00
_cell.angle_gamma   90.00
#
_symmetry.space_group_name_H-M   'P 1'
#
loop_
_entity.id
_entity.type
_entity.pdbx_description
1 polymer ?
#
loop_
_entity_poly.entity_id
_entity_poly.type
_entity_poly.pdbx_seq_one_letter_code
_entity_poly.pdbx_strand_id
1 'polypeptide(L)'
;MKRLMMAFGMPLDSTSSAPMQREDRIHARQAWSRYEAYRSGHRQGAAYQLSTNNPFADWDISDRYAHRSSFDQARAEAHRQGAHVVLSLIKKAIFEGLIP
;
A
#
# COMPACT_ATOMS: atom_id res chain seq x y z
N MET A 1 1.69 2.65 0.10
CA MET A 1 0.76 2.27 1.20
C MET A 1 1.44 2.35 2.56
N LYS A 2 2.48 1.55 2.85
CA LYS A 2 3.13 1.56 4.19
C LYS A 2 3.53 2.94 4.71
N ARG A 3 4.04 3.82 3.85
CA ARG A 3 4.37 5.21 4.24
C ARG A 3 3.15 6.01 4.76
N LEU A 4 1.99 5.85 4.12
CA LEU A 4 0.74 6.45 4.61
C LEU A 4 0.25 5.76 5.89
N MET A 5 0.38 4.43 5.98
CA MET A 5 0.04 3.70 7.21
C MET A 5 0.87 4.19 8.40
N MET A 6 2.17 4.47 8.20
CA MET A 6 3.03 5.09 9.21
C MET A 6 2.49 6.45 9.65
N ALA A 7 2.09 7.30 8.70
CA ALA A 7 1.49 8.60 8.99
C ALA A 7 0.13 8.48 9.70
N PHE A 8 -0.56 7.36 9.54
CA PHE A 8 -1.79 7.01 10.27
C PHE A 8 -1.54 6.26 11.59
N GLY A 9 -0.29 6.14 12.03
CA GLY A 9 0.04 5.56 13.34
C GLY A 9 0.42 4.08 13.33
N MET A 10 0.79 3.51 12.18
CA MET A 10 1.37 2.15 12.15
C MET A 10 2.68 2.12 12.95
N PRO A 11 2.77 1.31 14.01
CA PRO A 11 3.94 1.28 14.87
C PRO A 11 5.12 0.62 14.16
N LEU A 12 6.29 1.26 14.27
CA LEU A 12 7.55 0.75 13.73
C LEU A 12 8.52 0.39 14.85
N ASP A 13 9.28 -0.67 14.60
CA ASP A 13 10.43 -1.05 15.42
C ASP A 13 11.52 0.02 15.29
N SER A 14 12.01 0.52 16.43
CA SER A 14 12.96 1.63 16.49
C SER A 14 14.32 1.32 15.87
N THR A 15 14.67 0.03 15.76
CA THR A 15 16.00 -0.42 15.31
C THR A 15 15.99 -0.75 13.82
N SER A 16 14.96 -1.46 13.36
CA SER A 16 14.85 -1.97 12.00
C SER A 16 13.96 -1.13 11.08
N SER A 17 13.21 -0.17 11.64
CA SER A 17 12.15 0.56 10.93
C SER A 17 11.08 -0.36 10.29
N ALA A 18 11.04 -1.63 10.68
CA ALA A 18 10.04 -2.58 10.22
C ALA A 18 8.73 -2.40 11.02
N PRO A 19 7.55 -2.73 10.46
CA PRO A 19 6.33 -2.76 11.25
C PRO A 19 6.48 -3.68 12.46
N MET A 20 6.09 -3.18 13.64
CA MET A 20 6.16 -3.96 14.88
C MET A 20 5.22 -5.17 14.78
N GLN A 21 4.02 -4.95 14.26
CA GLN A 21 3.03 -6.00 14.05
C GLN A 21 3.42 -6.83 12.82
N ARG A 22 3.45 -8.16 12.99
CA ARG A 22 3.78 -9.09 11.91
C ARG A 22 2.76 -9.00 10.76
N GLU A 23 1.50 -8.72 11.06
CA GLU A 23 0.41 -8.55 10.10
C GLU A 23 0.64 -7.39 9.10
N ASP A 24 1.50 -6.43 9.45
CA ASP A 24 1.86 -5.31 8.56
C ASP A 24 3.16 -5.56 7.77
N ARG A 25 3.82 -6.70 8.01
CA ARG A 25 4.99 -7.17 7.26
C ARG A 25 4.58 -7.92 5.99
N ILE A 26 3.69 -7.28 5.23
CA ILE A 26 3.01 -7.85 4.07
C ILE A 26 3.32 -7.07 2.80
N HIS A 27 2.91 -7.64 1.67
CA HIS A 27 3.09 -7.06 0.33
C HIS A 27 1.81 -6.41 -0.20
N ALA A 28 1.87 -5.83 -1.40
CA ALA A 28 0.85 -4.95 -1.97
C ALA A 28 -0.57 -5.52 -1.89
N ARG A 29 -0.76 -6.80 -2.25
CA ARG A 29 -2.06 -7.48 -2.21
C ARG A 29 -2.75 -7.35 -0.84
N GLN A 30 -2.09 -7.80 0.22
CA GLN A 30 -2.65 -7.77 1.57
C GLN A 30 -2.59 -6.35 2.17
N ALA A 31 -1.58 -5.57 1.79
CA ALA A 31 -1.36 -4.21 2.31
C ALA A 31 -2.50 -3.27 1.96
N TRP A 32 -3.21 -3.52 0.87
CA TRP A 32 -4.41 -2.78 0.49
C TRP A 32 -5.51 -2.83 1.57
N SER A 33 -5.74 -4.00 2.16
CA SER A 33 -6.73 -4.16 3.24
C SER A 33 -6.23 -3.58 4.56
N ARG A 34 -4.95 -3.83 4.92
CA ARG A 34 -4.36 -3.24 6.13
C ARG A 34 -4.33 -1.71 6.09
N TYR A 35 -4.10 -1.15 4.91
CA TYR A 35 -4.18 0.29 4.70
C TYR A 35 -5.53 0.86 5.12
N GLU A 36 -6.63 0.19 4.74
CA GLU A 36 -7.98 0.64 5.08
C GLU A 36 -8.20 0.69 6.59
N ALA A 37 -7.73 -0.32 7.34
CA ALA A 37 -7.84 -0.34 8.80
C ALA A 37 -7.14 0.86 9.48
N TYR A 38 -5.93 1.22 9.03
CA TYR A 38 -5.23 2.41 9.55
C TYR A 38 -5.90 3.70 9.10
N ARG A 39 -6.31 3.78 7.83
CA ARG A 39 -6.94 4.96 7.25
C ARG A 39 -8.26 5.26 7.96
N SER A 40 -9.13 4.26 8.16
CA SER A 40 -10.42 4.45 8.84
C SER A 40 -10.28 4.80 10.32
N GLY A 41 -9.19 4.36 10.96
CA GLY A 41 -8.89 4.67 12.35
C GLY A 41 -8.28 6.07 12.58
N HIS A 42 -7.88 6.79 11.52
CA HIS A 42 -7.18 8.06 11.64
C HIS A 42 -8.07 9.26 11.26
N ARG A 43 -8.05 10.33 12.07
CA ARG A 43 -8.92 11.52 11.89
C ARG A 43 -8.83 12.18 10.51
N GLN A 44 -7.65 12.13 9.87
CA GLN A 44 -7.41 12.70 8.53
C GLN A 44 -7.59 11.68 7.41
N GLY A 45 -7.84 10.41 7.72
CA GLY A 45 -7.83 9.33 6.74
C GLY A 45 -8.96 9.38 5.71
N ALA A 46 -10.07 10.09 5.98
CA ALA A 46 -11.14 10.33 5.01
C ALA A 46 -10.63 10.95 3.69
N ALA A 47 -9.59 11.79 3.76
CA ALA A 47 -9.00 12.46 2.60
C ALA A 47 -8.12 11.55 1.72
N TYR A 48 -7.86 10.31 2.13
CA TYR A 48 -6.90 9.40 1.49
C TYR A 48 -7.52 8.06 1.11
N GLN A 49 -8.75 8.05 0.63
CA GLN A 49 -9.42 6.81 0.27
C GLN A 49 -8.78 6.14 -0.97
N LEU A 50 -8.62 4.83 -0.90
CA LEU A 50 -8.32 3.99 -2.06
C LEU A 50 -9.61 3.34 -2.57
N SER A 51 -9.62 2.93 -3.84
CA SER A 51 -10.72 2.12 -4.38
C SER A 51 -10.88 0.83 -3.58
N THR A 52 -12.13 0.37 -3.44
CA THR A 52 -12.42 -0.95 -2.87
C THR A 52 -11.91 -2.08 -3.76
N ASN A 53 -11.77 -1.82 -5.07
CA ASN A 53 -11.11 -2.74 -5.98
C ASN A 53 -9.58 -2.68 -5.79
N ASN A 54 -8.98 -3.80 -5.40
CA ASN A 54 -7.55 -3.91 -5.20
C ASN A 54 -6.86 -4.29 -6.51
N PRO A 55 -6.07 -3.37 -7.12
CA PRO A 55 -5.38 -3.67 -8.37
C PRO A 55 -4.32 -4.75 -8.22
N PHE A 56 -3.85 -5.06 -6.99
CA PHE A 56 -2.87 -6.11 -6.71
C PHE A 56 -3.50 -7.41 -6.22
N ALA A 57 -4.81 -7.60 -6.42
CA ALA A 57 -5.55 -8.77 -5.89
C ALA A 57 -5.05 -10.11 -6.44
N ASP A 58 -4.42 -10.10 -7.61
CA ASP A 58 -3.87 -11.26 -8.31
C ASP A 58 -2.34 -11.37 -8.22
N TRP A 59 -1.68 -10.46 -7.50
CA TRP A 59 -0.24 -10.49 -7.28
C TRP A 59 0.11 -11.32 -6.05
N ASP A 60 1.08 -12.22 -6.17
CA ASP A 60 1.68 -12.98 -5.07
C ASP A 60 3.20 -12.82 -5.03
N ILE A 61 3.81 -13.03 -3.85
CA ILE A 61 5.27 -12.95 -3.72
C ILE A 61 6.00 -14.02 -4.56
N SER A 62 5.36 -15.18 -4.79
CA SER A 62 5.87 -16.25 -5.64
C SER A 62 5.95 -15.86 -7.12
N ASP A 63 5.20 -14.83 -7.56
CA ASP A 63 5.25 -14.32 -8.94
C ASP A 63 6.63 -13.78 -9.32
N ARG A 64 7.50 -13.50 -8.33
CA ARG A 64 8.93 -13.20 -8.56
C ARG A 64 9.63 -14.28 -9.38
N TYR A 65 9.19 -15.52 -9.25
CA TYR A 65 9.75 -16.68 -9.93
C TYR A 65 8.83 -17.20 -11.04
N ALA A 66 7.77 -16.46 -11.39
CA ALA A 66 6.87 -16.85 -12.46
C ALA A 66 7.61 -16.92 -13.80
N HIS A 67 7.27 -17.93 -14.59
CA HIS A 67 7.81 -18.05 -15.94
C HIS A 67 7.32 -16.87 -16.80
N ARG A 68 8.18 -16.39 -17.71
CA ARG A 68 7.88 -15.23 -18.58
C ARG A 68 6.58 -15.40 -19.37
N SER A 69 6.21 -16.63 -19.74
CA SER A 69 4.95 -16.91 -20.45
C SER A 69 3.70 -16.57 -19.64
N SER A 70 3.83 -16.46 -18.32
CA SER A 70 2.75 -16.08 -17.42
C SER A 70 2.61 -14.57 -17.29
N PHE A 71 3.45 -13.77 -17.96
CA PHE A 71 3.37 -12.31 -17.92
C PHE A 71 2.26 -11.82 -18.83
N ASP A 72 1.37 -11.01 -18.26
CA ASP A 72 0.22 -10.45 -18.94
C ASP A 72 0.27 -8.92 -18.88
N GLN A 73 0.10 -8.28 -20.04
CA GLN A 73 0.21 -6.82 -20.16
C GLN A 73 -0.95 -6.12 -19.43
N ALA A 74 -2.17 -6.66 -19.49
CA ALA A 74 -3.32 -6.05 -18.84
C ALA A 74 -3.16 -6.05 -17.31
N ARG A 75 -2.66 -7.16 -16.74
CA ARG A 75 -2.31 -7.25 -15.32
C ARG A 75 -1.21 -6.25 -14.93
N ALA A 76 -0.13 -6.18 -15.70
CA ALA A 76 0.94 -5.23 -15.44
C ALA A 76 0.44 -3.77 -15.48
N GLU A 77 -0.47 -3.47 -16.41
CA GLU A 77 -1.09 -2.15 -16.53
C GLU A 77 -1.98 -1.82 -15.33
N ALA A 78 -2.81 -2.77 -14.88
CA ALA A 78 -3.63 -2.60 -13.68
C ALA A 78 -2.76 -2.32 -12.44
N HIS A 79 -1.68 -3.07 -12.26
CA HIS A 79 -0.71 -2.87 -11.17
C HIS A 79 -0.05 -1.49 -11.27
N ARG A 80 0.32 -1.06 -12.48
CA ARG A 80 0.90 0.26 -12.74
C ARG A 80 -0.06 1.39 -12.37
N GLN A 81 -1.34 1.28 -12.75
CA GLN A 81 -2.36 2.28 -12.39
C GLN A 81 -2.58 2.33 -10.87
N GLY A 82 -2.68 1.15 -10.23
CA GLY A 82 -2.76 1.05 -8.78
C GLY A 82 -1.61 1.73 -8.05
N ALA A 83 -0.38 1.51 -8.52
CA ALA A 83 0.81 2.15 -7.97
C ALA A 83 0.78 3.68 -8.13
N HIS A 84 0.32 4.19 -9.28
CA HIS A 84 0.16 5.62 -9.51
C HIS A 84 -0.85 6.27 -8.57
N VAL A 85 -1.99 5.62 -8.31
CA VAL A 85 -2.99 6.12 -7.34
C VAL A 85 -2.37 6.26 -5.96
N VAL A 86 -1.65 5.23 -5.49
CA VAL A 86 -0.94 5.26 -4.21
C VAL A 86 0.11 6.36 -4.16
N LEU A 87 0.86 6.57 -5.25
CA LEU A 87 1.85 7.63 -5.35
C LEU A 87 1.21 9.03 -5.25
N SER A 88 0.09 9.25 -5.93
CA SER A 88 -0.65 10.51 -5.87
C SER A 88 -1.13 10.82 -4.45
N LEU A 89 -1.60 9.81 -3.71
CA LEU A 89 -1.96 9.98 -2.29
C LEU A 89 -0.75 10.30 -1.41
N ILE A 90 0.41 9.68 -1.65
CA ILE A 90 1.65 10.02 -0.93
C ILE A 90 2.05 11.48 -1.22
N LYS A 91 2.02 11.90 -2.48
CA LYS A 91 2.33 13.29 -2.87
C LYS A 91 1.38 14.28 -2.21
N LYS A 92 0.09 13.98 -2.20
CA LYS A 92 -0.92 14.76 -1.48
C LYS A 92 -0.59 14.86 0.01
N ALA A 93 -0.26 13.73 0.66
CA ALA A 93 0.06 13.70 2.08
C ALA A 93 1.32 14.51 2.43
N ILE A 94 2.33 14.52 1.55
CA ILE A 94 3.50 15.39 1.71
C ILE A 94 3.09 16.86 1.58
N PHE A 95 2.32 17.19 0.54
CA PHE A 95 1.87 18.56 0.29
C PHE A 95 1.00 19.12 1.43
N GLU A 96 0.13 18.29 2.00
CA GLU A 96 -0.74 18.65 3.13
C GLU A 96 -0.05 18.54 4.51
N GLY A 97 1.24 18.16 4.56
CA GLY A 97 2.03 18.06 5.78
C GLY A 97 1.70 16.87 6.69
N LEU A 98 0.93 15.89 6.19
CA LEU A 98 0.66 14.63 6.90
C LEU A 98 1.90 13.71 6.92
N ILE A 99 2.65 13.68 5.83
CA ILE A 99 3.95 13.00 5.76
C ILE A 99 5.04 14.09 5.80
N PRO A 100 5.96 14.05 6.76
CA PRO A 100 7.14 14.92 6.77
C PRO A 100 8.17 14.49 5.72
#